data_AF-A0A2U2P972-F1
#
_entry.id   AF-A0A2U2P972-F1
#
_cell.length_a   1.000
_cell.length_b   1.000
_cell.length_c   1.000
_cell.angle_alpha   90.00
_cell.angle_beta   90.00
_cell.angle_gamma   90.00
#
_symmetry.space_group_name_H-M   'P 1'
#
loop_
_entity.id
_entity.type
_entity.pdbx_description
1 polymer ?
#
loop_
_entity_poly.entity_id
_entity_poly.type
_entity_poly.pdbx_seq_one_letter_code
_entity_poly.pdbx_strand_id
1 'polypeptide(L)'
;MWLDFLIFITHRFLVIFKKINEHDLKGRCVNAVTLMLFFICLLIITSIYLFLIKIDVLIFNKVAYFISCALLFLIVSTLVKRRYKPRYESVINRLGERFQYKKRTYILLFILFWFVPLFSFWGGLLLVRNLLY
;
A
#
# COMPACT_ATOMS: atom_id res chain seq x y z
N MET A 1 11.90 8.34 -3.47
CA MET A 1 11.06 9.56 -3.45
C MET A 1 9.59 9.26 -3.18
N TRP A 2 8.87 8.53 -4.03
CA TRP A 2 7.42 8.30 -3.84
C TRP A 2 7.06 7.53 -2.56
N LEU A 3 7.78 6.44 -2.26
CA LEU A 3 7.57 5.69 -1.01
C LEU A 3 7.99 6.46 0.24
N ASP A 4 9.04 7.29 0.15
CA ASP A 4 9.45 8.18 1.25
C ASP A 4 8.34 9.18 1.56
N PHE A 5 7.72 9.75 0.51
CA PHE A 5 6.59 10.66 0.61
C PHE A 5 5.34 10.00 1.19
N LEU A 6 5.04 8.75 0.80
CA LEU A 6 3.95 7.97 1.38
C LEU A 6 4.14 7.72 2.87
N ILE A 7 5.35 7.37 3.31
CA ILE A 7 5.68 7.21 4.73
C ILE A 7 5.52 8.53 5.46
N PHE A 8 5.96 9.64 4.87
CA PHE A 8 5.83 10.97 5.46
C PHE A 8 4.37 11.41 5.62
N ILE A 9 3.53 11.26 4.58
CA ILE A 9 2.10 11.56 4.67
C ILE A 9 1.42 10.67 5.72
N THR A 10 1.71 9.37 5.70
CA THR A 10 1.16 8.40 6.67
C THR A 10 1.56 8.77 8.10
N HIS A 11 2.83 9.14 8.32
CA HIS A 11 3.32 9.65 9.59
C HIS A 11 2.56 10.91 10.03
N ARG A 12 2.49 11.94 9.18
CA ARG A 12 1.79 13.19 9.51
C ARG A 12 0.32 12.96 9.80
N PHE A 13 -0.35 12.09 9.05
CA PHE A 13 -1.75 11.71 9.29
C PHE A 13 -1.94 11.05 10.66
N LEU A 14 -1.09 10.07 11.00
CA LEU A 14 -1.16 9.37 12.28
C LEU A 14 -0.84 10.31 13.46
N VAL A 15 0.12 11.23 13.30
CA VAL A 15 0.42 12.28 14.29
C VAL A 15 -0.75 13.24 14.47
N ILE A 16 -1.41 13.68 13.39
CA ILE A 16 -2.59 14.56 13.46
C ILE A 16 -3.73 13.89 14.22
N PHE A 17 -3.92 12.57 14.05
CA PHE A 17 -4.99 11.83 14.72
C PHE A 17 -4.74 11.54 16.20
N LYS A 18 -3.57 11.89 16.76
CA LYS A 18 -3.17 11.96 18.20
C LYS A 18 -3.54 10.81 19.15
N LYS A 19 -4.25 9.76 18.73
CA LYS A 19 -4.69 8.62 19.56
C LYS A 19 -3.66 7.48 19.63
N ILE A 20 -2.39 7.74 19.35
CA ILE A 20 -1.38 6.69 19.18
C ILE A 20 -0.15 7.03 20.02
N ASN A 21 0.24 6.12 20.91
CA ASN A 21 1.49 6.20 21.68
C ASN A 21 2.67 6.48 20.75
N GLU A 22 3.46 7.52 21.04
CA GLU A 22 4.58 7.98 20.21
C GLU A 22 5.61 6.86 19.93
N HIS A 23 5.79 5.93 20.88
CA HIS A 23 6.72 4.82 20.77
C HIS A 23 6.37 3.79 19.67
N ASP A 24 5.12 3.71 19.21
CA ASP A 24 4.68 2.71 18.22
C ASP A 24 4.37 3.32 16.83
N LEU A 25 4.53 4.64 16.69
CA LEU A 25 4.14 5.38 15.49
C LEU A 25 4.96 4.96 14.26
N LYS A 26 6.25 4.68 14.46
CA LYS A 26 7.16 4.16 13.43
C LYS A 26 6.71 2.80 12.89
N GLY A 27 6.39 1.85 13.78
CA GLY A 27 5.94 0.51 13.41
C GLY A 27 4.63 0.56 12.63
N ARG A 28 3.68 1.37 13.11
CA ARG A 28 2.38 1.58 12.46
C ARG A 28 2.51 2.22 11.08
N CYS A 29 3.36 3.23 10.91
CA CYS A 29 3.60 3.83 9.59
C CYS A 29 4.15 2.81 8.60
N VAL A 30 5.15 2.03 9.02
CA VAL A 30 5.79 1.02 8.16
C VAL A 30 4.78 -0.07 7.79
N ASN A 31 3.98 -0.56 8.75
CA ASN A 31 2.92 -1.54 8.48
C ASN A 31 1.84 -0.98 7.56
N ALA A 32 1.45 0.26 7.75
CA ALA A 32 0.45 0.91 6.93
C ALA A 32 0.95 0.99 5.47
N VAL A 33 2.14 1.53 5.23
CA VAL A 33 2.72 1.58 3.88
C VAL A 33 2.94 0.18 3.28
N THR A 34 3.28 -0.81 4.11
CA THR A 34 3.34 -2.22 3.69
C THR A 34 2.00 -2.72 3.15
N LEU A 35 0.90 -2.47 3.88
CA LEU A 35 -0.45 -2.86 3.45
C LEU A 35 -0.85 -2.17 2.14
N MET A 36 -0.58 -0.86 2.03
CA MET A 36 -0.90 -0.10 0.83
C MET A 36 -0.15 -0.64 -0.41
N LEU A 37 1.16 -0.87 -0.28
CA LEU A 37 1.96 -1.49 -1.33
C LEU A 37 1.49 -2.90 -1.67
N PHE A 38 1.13 -3.69 -0.65
CA PHE A 38 0.60 -5.03 -0.85
C PHE A 38 -0.67 -5.00 -1.72
N PHE A 39 -1.63 -4.12 -1.42
CA PHE A 39 -2.84 -4.00 -2.25
C PHE A 39 -2.56 -3.55 -3.68
N ILE A 40 -1.60 -2.64 -3.90
CA ILE A 40 -1.19 -2.24 -5.25
C ILE A 40 -0.57 -3.41 -6.01
N CYS A 41 0.35 -4.14 -5.39
CA CYS A 41 0.97 -5.32 -6.02
C CYS A 41 -0.06 -6.43 -6.26
N LEU A 42 -0.99 -6.63 -5.32
CA LEU A 42 -2.06 -7.60 -5.43
C LEU A 42 -2.97 -7.25 -6.60
N LEU A 43 -3.36 -5.98 -6.77
CA LEU A 43 -4.12 -5.51 -7.94
C LEU A 43 -3.43 -5.90 -9.24
N ILE A 44 -2.14 -5.59 -9.37
CA ILE A 44 -1.37 -5.85 -10.59
C ILE A 44 -1.33 -7.36 -10.87
N ILE A 45 -1.00 -8.17 -9.87
CA ILE A 45 -0.91 -9.63 -10.02
C ILE A 45 -2.28 -10.23 -10.35
N THR A 46 -3.34 -9.75 -9.71
CA THR A 46 -4.72 -10.17 -9.97
C THR A 46 -5.07 -9.90 -11.43
N SER A 47 -4.88 -8.65 -11.89
CA SER A 47 -5.15 -8.25 -13.27
C SER A 47 -4.37 -9.06 -14.30
N ILE A 48 -3.07 -9.32 -14.06
CA ILE A 48 -2.24 -10.17 -14.93
C ILE A 48 -2.77 -11.61 -14.93
N TYR A 49 -3.06 -12.17 -13.75
CA TYR A 49 -3.53 -13.53 -13.62
C TYR A 49 -4.85 -13.76 -14.37
N LEU A 50 -5.78 -12.82 -14.27
CA LEU A 50 -7.06 -12.85 -14.97
C LEU A 50 -6.91 -12.68 -16.48
N PHE A 51 -5.99 -11.80 -16.91
CA PHE A 51 -5.66 -11.66 -18.32
C PHE A 51 -5.12 -12.98 -18.90
N LEU A 52 -4.22 -13.67 -18.17
CA LEU A 52 -3.66 -14.96 -18.59
C LEU A 52 -4.71 -16.07 -18.66
N ILE A 53 -5.72 -16.05 -17.78
CA ILE A 53 -6.87 -16.95 -17.86
C ILE A 53 -7.71 -16.64 -19.10
N LYS A 54 -7.96 -15.36 -19.39
CA LYS A 54 -8.77 -14.93 -20.53
C LYS A 54 -8.19 -15.36 -21.89
N ILE A 55 -6.87 -15.51 -21.99
CA ILE A 55 -6.18 -15.95 -23.21
C ILE A 55 -5.85 -17.46 -23.20
N ASP A 56 -6.47 -18.23 -22.30
CA ASP A 56 -6.29 -19.68 -22.13
C ASP A 56 -4.85 -20.14 -21.86
N VAL A 57 -3.97 -19.24 -21.41
CA VAL A 57 -2.58 -19.56 -21.04
C VAL A 57 -2.51 -20.23 -19.66
N LEU A 58 -3.45 -19.91 -18.77
CA LEU A 58 -3.53 -20.48 -17.42
C LEU A 58 -4.92 -20.96 -17.09
N ILE A 59 -5.01 -22.10 -16.40
CA ILE A 59 -6.25 -22.58 -15.79
C ILE A 59 -6.37 -21.97 -14.39
N PHE A 60 -7.57 -21.51 -14.05
CA PHE A 60 -7.85 -20.95 -12.74
C PHE A 60 -7.63 -21.98 -11.62
N ASN A 61 -6.72 -21.66 -10.69
CA ASN A 61 -6.42 -22.49 -9.51
C ASN A 61 -6.42 -21.63 -8.25
N LYS A 62 -7.46 -21.82 -7.43
CA LYS A 62 -7.70 -21.07 -6.19
C LYS A 62 -6.56 -21.21 -5.18
N VAL A 63 -6.00 -22.41 -5.06
CA VAL A 63 -4.95 -22.71 -4.07
C VAL A 63 -3.64 -22.03 -4.48
N ALA A 64 -3.24 -22.16 -5.74
CA ALA A 64 -2.03 -21.52 -6.25
C ALA A 64 -2.11 -19.99 -6.15
N TYR A 65 -3.27 -19.40 -6.45
CA TYR A 65 -3.51 -17.97 -6.30
C TYR A 65 -3.45 -17.51 -4.83
N PHE A 66 -4.01 -18.28 -3.89
CA PHE A 66 -3.94 -17.94 -2.47
C PHE A 66 -2.49 -17.99 -1.94
N ILE A 67 -1.72 -19.02 -2.32
CA ILE A 67 -0.31 -19.17 -1.95
C ILE A 67 0.52 -18.00 -2.52
N SER A 68 0.27 -17.59 -3.77
CA SER A 68 0.99 -16.47 -4.37
C SER A 68 0.68 -15.14 -3.67
N CYS A 69 -0.57 -14.92 -3.22
CA CYS A 69 -0.94 -13.76 -2.41
C CYS A 69 -0.20 -13.74 -1.05
N ALA A 70 -0.10 -14.88 -0.36
CA ALA A 70 0.62 -14.99 0.91
C ALA A 70 2.13 -14.72 0.73
N LEU A 71 2.74 -15.29 -0.30
CA LEU A 71 4.14 -15.05 -0.64
C LEU A 71 4.39 -13.58 -0.98
N LEU A 72 3.49 -12.97 -1.76
CA LEU A 72 3.56 -11.55 -2.10
C LEU A 72 3.56 -10.67 -0.84
N PHE A 73 2.67 -10.96 0.11
CA PHE A 73 2.61 -10.22 1.37
C PHE A 73 3.93 -10.32 2.14
N LEU A 74 4.52 -11.52 2.23
CA LEU A 74 5.81 -11.72 2.90
C LEU A 74 6.95 -10.96 2.22
N ILE A 75 7.00 -10.99 0.89
CA ILE A 75 8.00 -10.27 0.09
C ILE A 75 7.88 -8.76 0.32
N VAL A 76 6.68 -8.20 0.16
CA VAL A 76 6.41 -6.76 0.34
C VAL A 76 6.74 -6.33 1.78
N SER A 77 6.26 -7.08 2.77
CA SER A 77 6.50 -6.82 4.19
C SER A 77 7.99 -6.80 4.52
N THR A 78 8.74 -7.78 3.99
CA THR A 78 10.19 -7.88 4.21
C THR A 78 10.93 -6.71 3.56
N LEU A 79 10.61 -6.39 2.29
CA LEU A 79 11.25 -5.31 1.55
C LEU A 79 11.00 -3.94 2.20
N VAL A 80 9.75 -3.65 2.59
CA VAL A 80 9.38 -2.38 3.20
C VAL A 80 10.04 -2.22 4.57
N LYS A 81 9.98 -3.25 5.42
CA LYS A 81 10.61 -3.22 6.74
C LYS A 81 12.13 -3.06 6.63
N ARG A 82 12.79 -3.82 5.75
CA ARG A 82 14.25 -3.74 5.55
C ARG A 82 14.69 -2.36 5.08
N ARG A 83 13.92 -1.74 4.17
CA ARG A 83 14.25 -0.42 3.61
C ARG A 83 13.98 0.73 4.57
N TYR A 84 12.86 0.70 5.28
CA TYR A 84 12.34 1.87 5.99
C TYR A 84 12.51 1.85 7.50
N LYS A 85 12.67 0.68 8.13
CA LYS A 85 12.99 0.63 9.57
C LYS A 85 14.26 1.43 9.93
N PRO A 86 15.38 1.37 9.17
CA PRO A 86 16.57 2.17 9.49
C PRO A 86 16.52 3.62 8.97
N ARG A 87 15.73 3.90 7.93
CA ARG A 87 15.68 5.22 7.26
C ARG A 87 14.50 6.11 7.68
N TYR A 88 13.65 5.63 8.58
CA TYR A 88 12.40 6.30 8.94
C TYR A 88 12.61 7.76 9.38
N GLU A 89 13.44 7.99 10.40
CA GLU A 89 13.61 9.34 10.96
C GLU A 89 14.26 10.31 9.97
N SER A 90 15.26 9.84 9.21
CA SER A 90 15.90 10.66 8.19
C SER A 90 14.94 11.04 7.06
N VAL A 91 13.97 10.17 6.73
CA VAL A 91 12.90 10.47 5.77
C VAL A 91 11.94 11.52 6.33
N ILE A 92 11.50 11.37 7.58
CA ILE A 92 10.56 12.31 8.21
C ILE A 92 11.16 13.69 8.36
N ASN A 93 12.41 13.79 8.83
CA ASN A 93 13.08 15.09 9.04
C ASN A 93 13.31 15.81 7.71
N ARG A 94 13.87 15.11 6.72
CA ARG A 94 14.15 15.67 5.39
C ARG A 94 12.90 16.16 4.68
N LEU A 95 11.81 15.39 4.73
CA LEU A 95 10.55 15.79 4.09
C LEU A 95 9.76 16.78 4.93
N GLY A 96 9.92 16.79 6.25
CA GLY A 96 9.34 17.76 7.17
C GLY A 96 9.85 19.18 6.93
N GLU A 97 11.15 19.33 6.68
CA GLU A 97 11.76 20.61 6.30
C GLU A 97 11.29 21.07 4.92
N ARG A 98 11.18 20.14 3.97
CA ARG A 98 10.81 20.44 2.58
C ARG A 98 9.32 20.75 2.40
N PHE A 99 8.44 20.15 3.19
CA PHE A 99 6.99 20.20 3.00
C PHE A 99 6.27 20.63 4.29
N GLN A 100 5.88 21.90 4.34
CA GLN A 100 5.09 22.49 5.43
C GLN A 100 3.63 22.71 5.01
N TYR A 101 2.89 21.63 4.78
CA TYR A 101 1.50 21.74 4.36
C TYR A 101 0.55 22.05 5.53
N LYS A 102 -0.62 22.61 5.21
CA LYS A 102 -1.73 22.73 6.19
C LYS A 102 -2.24 21.32 6.54
N LYS A 103 -2.73 21.14 7.78
CA LYS A 103 -3.28 19.85 8.29
C LYS A 103 -4.29 19.21 7.32
N ARG A 104 -5.20 20.00 6.75
CA ARG A 104 -6.21 19.54 5.79
C ARG A 104 -5.58 18.88 4.55
N THR A 105 -4.48 19.43 4.04
CA THR A 105 -3.78 18.92 2.87
C THR A 105 -3.16 17.55 3.14
N TYR A 106 -2.56 17.33 4.32
CA TYR A 106 -2.04 16.00 4.68
C TYR A 106 -3.13 14.93 4.75
N ILE A 107 -4.30 15.28 5.29
CA ILE A 107 -5.45 14.37 5.38
C ILE A 107 -5.95 14.03 3.97
N LEU A 108 -6.12 15.04 3.10
CA LEU A 108 -6.56 14.83 1.72
C LEU A 108 -5.58 13.96 0.94
N LEU A 109 -4.27 14.24 1.04
CA LEU A 109 -3.24 13.44 0.40
C LEU A 109 -3.25 12.00 0.92
N PHE A 110 -3.37 11.82 2.25
CA PHE A 110 -3.47 10.48 2.83
C PHE A 110 -4.66 9.73 2.24
N ILE A 111 -5.85 10.34 2.25
CA ILE A 111 -7.07 9.73 1.69
C ILE A 111 -6.86 9.40 0.21
N LEU A 112 -6.34 10.32 -0.59
CA LEU A 112 -6.10 10.10 -2.01
C LEU A 112 -5.17 8.90 -2.24
N PHE A 113 -4.03 8.86 -1.54
CA PHE A 113 -3.06 7.78 -1.73
C PHE A 113 -3.49 6.44 -1.16
N TRP A 114 -4.38 6.42 -0.16
CA TRP A 114 -4.83 5.18 0.48
C TRP A 114 -6.14 4.64 -0.05
N PHE A 115 -7.16 5.49 -0.19
CA PHE A 115 -8.47 5.06 -0.64
C PHE A 115 -8.51 4.82 -2.14
N VAL A 116 -7.78 5.58 -2.97
CA VAL A 116 -7.81 5.36 -4.43
C VAL A 116 -7.33 3.97 -4.80
N PRO A 117 -6.16 3.46 -4.35
CA PRO A 117 -5.74 2.10 -4.68
C PRO A 117 -6.71 1.03 -4.16
N LEU A 118 -7.30 1.25 -2.99
CA LEU A 118 -8.23 0.31 -2.37
C LEU A 118 -9.55 0.24 -3.15
N PHE A 119 -10.11 1.39 -3.52
CA PHE A 119 -11.31 1.46 -4.37
C PHE A 119 -11.03 0.96 -5.79
N SER A 120 -9.88 1.27 -6.37
CA SER A 120 -9.47 0.74 -7.67
C SER A 120 -9.32 -0.79 -7.64
N PHE A 121 -8.87 -1.36 -6.52
CA PHE A 121 -8.85 -2.81 -6.31
C PHE A 121 -10.24 -3.42 -6.31
N TRP A 122 -11.14 -2.92 -5.47
CA TRP A 122 -12.51 -3.44 -5.42
C TRP A 122 -13.28 -3.23 -6.72
N GLY A 123 -13.15 -2.06 -7.35
CA GLY A 123 -13.75 -1.76 -8.65
C GLY A 123 -13.19 -2.61 -9.77
N GLY A 124 -11.87 -2.82 -9.80
CA GLY A 124 -11.23 -3.72 -10.76
C GLY A 124 -11.71 -5.17 -10.62
N LEU A 125 -11.85 -5.65 -9.39
CA LEU A 125 -12.38 -7.00 -9.09
C LEU A 125 -13.82 -7.17 -9.58
N LEU A 126 -14.68 -6.16 -9.38
CA LEU A 126 -16.06 -6.19 -9.87
C LEU A 126 -16.14 -6.17 -11.40
N LEU A 127 -15.34 -5.34 -12.06
CA LEU A 127 -15.27 -5.30 -13.52
C LEU A 127 -14.80 -6.62 -14.11
N VAL A 128 -13.76 -7.22 -13.52
CA VAL A 128 -13.28 -8.54 -13.92
C VAL A 128 -14.36 -9.60 -13.77
N ARG A 129 -15.07 -9.60 -12.63
CA ARG A 129 -16.13 -10.57 -12.38
C ARG A 129 -17.19 -10.53 -13.49
N ASN A 130 -17.61 -9.33 -13.91
CA ASN A 130 -18.59 -9.14 -14.97
C ASN A 130 -18.06 -9.41 -16.39
N LEU A 131 -16.73 -9.52 -16.57
CA LEU A 131 -16.13 -9.85 -17.86
C LEU A 131 -15.90 -11.35 -18.03
N LEU A 132 -15.84 -12.10 -16.93
CA LEU A 132 -15.58 -13.55 -16.93
C LEU A 132 -16.85 -14.39 -16.70
N TYR A 133 -17.90 -13.81 -16.11
CA TYR A 133 -19.25 -14.38 -15.97
C TYR A 133 -20.23 -13.60 -16.83
#